data_AF-A0AAP0NFB0-F1
#
_entry.id   AF-A0AAP0NFB0-F1
#
_cell.length_a   1.000
_cell.length_b   1.000
_cell.length_c   1.000
_cell.angle_alpha   90.00
_cell.angle_beta   90.00
_cell.angle_gamma   90.00
#
_symmetry.space_group_name_H-M   'P 1'
#
loop_
_entity.id
_entity.type
_entity.pdbx_description
1 polymer ?
#
loop_
_entity_poly.entity_id
_entity_poly.type
_entity_poly.pdbx_seq_one_letter_code
_entity_poly.pdbx_strand_id
1 'polypeptide(L)' 'MKVEPGEAAPYSGALDCAMKTVRAEGPMALYKGFIPTISRQGPFTVVLFVTLEQIRKQKSAKDFKRIQLTTR' A
#
# COMPACT_ATOMS: atom_id res chain seq x y z
N MET A 1 18.07 2.29 -16.56
CA MET A 1 18.20 3.34 -17.59
C MET A 1 18.41 4.72 -16.96
N LYS A 2 19.55 5.37 -17.20
CA LYS A 2 19.95 6.67 -16.62
C LYS A 2 19.36 7.78 -17.51
N VAL A 3 18.56 8.68 -16.95
CA VAL A 3 18.00 9.83 -17.69
C VAL A 3 18.82 11.05 -17.28
N GLU A 4 19.51 11.65 -18.25
CA GLU A 4 20.19 12.93 -18.09
C GLU A 4 19.12 14.05 -17.97
N PRO A 5 19.26 14.99 -17.03
CA PRO A 5 18.28 16.05 -16.82
C PRO A 5 18.39 17.10 -17.94
N GLY A 6 17.52 17.05 -18.95
CA GLY A 6 17.50 18.05 -20.02
C GLY A 6 16.72 17.68 -21.30
N GLU A 7 16.43 16.40 -21.54
CA GLU A 7 15.76 15.97 -22.79
C GLU A 7 14.25 15.78 -22.61
N ALA A 8 13.48 16.04 -23.68
CA ALA A 8 12.02 15.87 -23.73
C ALA A 8 11.59 14.49 -23.23
N ALA A 9 10.46 14.45 -22.49
CA ALA A 9 9.99 13.28 -21.76
C ALA A 9 10.15 11.98 -22.58
N PRO A 10 11.06 11.05 -22.19
CA PRO A 10 11.42 9.89 -23.02
C PRO A 10 10.29 8.86 -23.20
N TYR A 11 9.13 9.12 -22.59
CA TYR A 11 7.96 8.25 -22.60
C TYR A 11 6.69 9.09 -22.75
N SER A 12 5.89 8.76 -23.76
CA SER A 12 4.60 9.40 -24.01
C SER A 12 3.52 9.00 -22.98
N GLY A 13 3.81 8.02 -22.12
CA GLY A 13 2.92 7.54 -21.06
C GLY A 13 3.50 6.38 -20.26
N ALA A 14 2.86 6.03 -19.14
CA ALA A 14 3.30 4.97 -18.23
C ALA A 14 3.35 3.58 -18.90
N LEU A 15 2.44 3.31 -19.85
CA LEU A 15 2.39 2.05 -20.60
C LEU A 15 3.55 1.91 -21.59
N ASP A 16 3.92 2.98 -22.29
CA ASP A 16 5.07 2.98 -23.23
C ASP A 16 6.39 2.78 -22.47
N CYS A 17 6.52 3.40 -21.29
CA CYS A 17 7.65 3.19 -20.39
C CYS A 17 7.73 1.74 -19.88
N ALA A 18 6.61 1.19 -19.42
CA ALA A 18 6.57 -0.20 -18.96
C ALA A 18 6.96 -1.17 -20.08
N MET A 19 6.44 -0.98 -21.29
CA MET A 19 6.70 -1.87 -22.42
C MET A 19 8.15 -1.80 -22.91
N LYS A 20 8.75 -0.60 -22.97
CA LYS A 20 10.18 -0.42 -23.29
C LYS A 20 11.08 -1.01 -22.20
N THR A 21 10.70 -0.86 -20.93
CA THR A 21 11.46 -1.42 -19.79
C THR A 21 11.43 -2.95 -19.79
N VAL A 22 10.28 -3.58 -20.04
CA VAL A 22 10.17 -5.04 -20.17
C VAL A 22 11.02 -5.56 -21.32
N ARG A 23 11.03 -4.87 -22.47
CA ARG A 23 11.83 -5.27 -23.63
C ARG A 23 13.33 -5.10 -23.42
N ALA A 24 13.75 -4.10 -22.65
CA ALA A 24 15.17 -3.81 -22.42
C ALA A 24 15.81 -4.63 -21.28
N GLU A 25 15.12 -4.76 -20.15
CA GLU A 25 15.67 -5.41 -18.94
C GLU A 25 14.91 -6.68 -18.53
N GLY A 26 13.85 -7.04 -19.24
CA GLY A 26 13.01 -8.20 -18.94
C GLY A 26 11.92 -7.93 -17.91
N PRO A 27 10.97 -8.88 -17.71
CA PRO A 27 9.84 -8.72 -16.77
C PRO A 27 10.27 -8.59 -15.30
N MET A 28 11.48 -9.04 -14.95
CA MET A 28 12.03 -8.87 -13.60
C MET A 28 12.34 -7.41 -13.23
N ALA A 29 12.53 -6.51 -14.21
CA ALA A 29 12.76 -5.10 -13.95
C ALA A 29 11.54 -4.41 -13.32
N LEU A 30 10.31 -4.81 -13.69
CA LEU A 30 9.09 -4.31 -13.04
C LEU A 30 8.96 -4.80 -11.60
N TYR A 31 9.40 -6.03 -11.32
CA TYR A 31 9.31 -6.60 -9.99
C TYR A 31 10.17 -5.86 -8.96
N LYS A 32 11.31 -5.29 -9.38
CA LYS A 32 12.16 -4.45 -8.51
C LYS A 32 11.45 -3.22 -7.95
N GLY A 33 10.49 -2.64 -8.67
CA GLY A 33 9.68 -1.49 -8.20
C GLY A 33 8.37 -1.89 -7.50
N PHE A 34 7.84 -3.07 -7.83
CA PHE A 34 6.64 -3.60 -7.21
C PHE A 34 6.88 -4.06 -5.76
N ILE A 35 8.02 -4.70 -5.50
CA ILE A 35 8.42 -5.16 -4.15
C ILE A 35 8.45 -4.02 -3.12
N PRO A 36 9.12 -2.86 -3.34
CA PRO A 36 9.12 -1.77 -2.37
C PRO A 36 7.72 -1.15 -2.19
N THR A 37 6.90 -1.15 -3.25
CA THR A 37 5.51 -0.65 -3.18
C THR A 37 4.65 -1.53 -2.27
N ILE A 38 4.70 -2.85 -2.45
CA ILE A 38 4.00 -3.81 -1.58
C ILE A 38 4.59 -3.83 -0.17
N SER A 39 5.92 -3.81 -0.05
CA SER A 39 6.60 -3.80 1.24
C SER A 39 6.26 -2.58 2.09
N ARG A 40 5.97 -1.42 1.48
CA ARG A 40 5.44 -0.24 2.18
C ARG A 40 3.96 -0.36 2.53
N GLN A 41 3.15 -0.94 1.64
CA GLN A 41 1.71 -1.05 1.85
C GLN A 41 1.32 -2.13 2.88
N GLY A 42 2.07 -3.23 2.94
CA GLY A 42 1.88 -4.32 3.89
C GLY A 42 1.85 -3.87 5.36
N PRO A 43 2.90 -3.21 5.90
CA PRO A 43 2.94 -2.79 7.29
C PRO A 43 1.85 -1.76 7.61
N PHE A 44 1.53 -0.86 6.67
CA PHE A 44 0.46 0.12 6.88
C PHE A 44 -0.89 -0.57 7.08
N THR A 45 -1.23 -1.56 6.26
CA THR A 45 -2.47 -2.33 6.39
C THR A 45 -2.50 -3.18 7.66
N VAL A 46 -1.36 -3.76 8.06
CA VAL A 46 -1.25 -4.55 9.30
C VAL A 46 -1.46 -3.67 10.54
N VAL A 47 -0.83 -2.50 10.60
CA VAL A 47 -0.98 -1.57 11.73
C VAL A 47 -2.43 -1.09 11.85
N LEU A 48 -3.07 -0.78 10.72
CA LEU A 48 -4.49 -0.42 10.71
C LEU A 48 -5.35 -1.57 11.25
N PHE A 49 -5.09 -2.80 10.80
CA PHE A 49 -5.84 -3.98 11.25
C PHE A 49 -5.69 -4.24 12.75
N VAL A 50 -4.46 -4.19 13.26
CA VAL A 50 -4.17 -4.37 14.70
C VAL A 50 -4.85 -3.28 15.53
N THR A 51 -4.80 -2.03 15.09
CA THR A 51 -5.44 -0.90 15.78
C THR A 51 -6.95 -1.09 15.84
N LEU A 52 -7.56 -1.52 14.74
CA LEU A 52 -9.00 -1.81 14.69
C LEU A 52 -9.37 -2.98 15.61
N GLU A 53 -8.56 -4.03 15.73
CA GLU A 53 -8.80 -5.11 16.70
C GLU A 53 -8.81 -4.60 18.15
N GLN A 54 -7.85 -3.76 18.53
CA GLN A 54 -7.79 -3.20 19.89
C GLN A 54 -8.99 -2.30 20.17
N ILE A 55 -9.40 -1.49 19.20
CA ILE A 55 -10.59 -0.64 19.31
C ILE A 55 -11.86 -1.50 19.42
N ARG A 56 -11.99 -2.56 18.63
CA ARG A 56 -13.15 -3.48 18.70
C ARG A 56 -13.23 -4.20 20.05
N LYS A 57 -12.10 -4.66 20.60
CA LYS A 57 -12.06 -5.26 21.95
C LYS A 57 -12.53 -4.28 23.03
N GLN A 58 -12.06 -3.03 22.96
CA GLN A 58 -12.43 -1.98 23.93
C GLN A 58 -13.88 -1.53 23.78
N LYS A 59 -14.39 -1.40 22.54
CA LYS A 59 -15.78 -1.00 22.29
C LYS A 59 -16.77 -2.11 22.63
N SER A 60 -16.46 -3.38 22.35
CA SER A 60 -17.31 -4.51 22.75
C SER A 60 -17.47 -4.61 24.28
N ALA A 61 -16.41 -4.35 25.06
CA ALA A 61 -16.48 -4.33 26.52
C ALA A 61 -17.21 -3.10 27.09
N LYS A 62 -17.07 -1.92 26.46
CA LYS A 62 -17.73 -0.68 26.90
C LYS A 62 -19.20 -0.59 26.45
N ASP A 63 -19.54 -1.11 25.28
CA ASP A 63 -20.91 -1.14 24.76
C ASP A 63 -21.77 -2.15 25.54
N PHE A 64 -21.23 -3.33 25.89
CA PHE A 64 -21.92 -4.28 26.79
C PHE A 64 -22.13 -3.70 28.20
N LYS A 65 -21.15 -2.95 28.73
CA LYS A 65 -21.26 -2.30 30.04
C LYS A 65 -22.23 -1.11 30.05
N ARG A 66 -22.36 -0.38 28.93
CA ARG A 66 -23.35 0.70 28.75
C ARG A 66 -24.79 0.15 28.63
N ILE A 67 -24.97 -1.01 27.99
CA ILE A 67 -26.28 -1.68 27.92
C ILE A 67 -26.73 -2.19 29.31
N GLN A 68 -25.83 -2.71 30.14
CA GLN A 68 -26.17 -3.12 31.52
C GLN A 68 -26.48 -1.94 32.48
N LEU A 69 -25.88 -0.76 32.29
CA LEU A 69 -26.13 0.42 33.12
C LEU A 69 -27.44 1.15 32.80
N THR A 70 -28.03 0.94 31.61
CA THR A 70 -29.33 1.55 31.22
C THR A 70 -30.53 0.63 31.46
N THR A 71 -30.30 -0.59 31.95
CA THR A 71 -31.34 -1.56 32.37
C THR A 71 -31.37 -1.72 33.90
N ARG A 72 -30.82 -0.74 34.63
CA ARG A 72 -31.10 -0.50 36.06
C ARG A 72 -31.67 0.89 36.25
#